data_AF-A0A355YIN2-F1
#
_entry.id   AF-A0A355YIN2-F1
#
_cell.length_a   1.000
_cell.length_b   1.000
_cell.length_c   1.000
_cell.angle_alpha   90.00
_cell.angle_beta   90.00
_cell.angle_gamma   90.00
#
_symmetry.space_group_name_H-M   'P 1'
#
loop_
_entity.id
_entity.type
_entity.pdbx_description
1 polymer ?
#
loop_
_entity_poly.entity_id
_entity_poly.type
_entity_poly.pdbx_seq_one_letter_code
_entity_poly.pdbx_strand_id
1 'polypeptide(L)'
;MLEDTLKSVKEAEAKADEILKEGESKAASILDEAKAKAQALKENTLQKVKSKNQETAAKAQAEGDLKLGEAAEEAQKEIGALKELIAPRKKEAVKAVIEALV
;
A
#
# COMPACT_ATOMS: atom_id res chain seq x y z
N MET A 1 -29.66 -20.20 66.08
CA MET A 1 -28.55 -21.09 65.66
C MET A 1 -28.80 -21.68 64.27
N LEU A 2 -29.79 -22.57 64.05
CA LEU A 2 -30.08 -23.11 62.71
C LEU A 2 -30.66 -22.07 61.74
N GLU A 3 -31.46 -21.13 62.23
CA GLU A 3 -32.04 -20.06 61.40
C GLU A 3 -31.00 -19.00 61.00
N ASP A 4 -30.04 -18.73 61.87
CA ASP A 4 -28.94 -17.79 61.61
C ASP A 4 -27.97 -18.36 60.55
N THR A 5 -27.63 -19.64 60.64
CA THR A 5 -26.80 -20.31 59.62
C THR A 5 -27.49 -20.34 58.26
N LEU A 6 -28.81 -20.56 58.22
CA LEU A 6 -29.56 -20.58 56.96
C LEU A 6 -29.63 -19.18 56.30
N LYS A 7 -29.71 -18.11 57.11
CA LYS A 7 -29.59 -16.72 56.62
C LYS A 7 -28.20 -16.43 56.06
N SER A 8 -27.14 -16.79 56.79
CA SER A 8 -25.77 -16.55 56.33
C SER A 8 -25.44 -17.30 55.05
N VAL A 9 -25.97 -18.53 54.86
CA VAL A 9 -25.81 -19.27 53.59
C VAL A 9 -26.51 -18.55 52.44
N LYS A 10 -27.75 -18.09 52.62
CA LYS A 10 -28.46 -17.32 51.58
C LYS A 10 -27.75 -16.02 51.20
N GLU A 11 -27.19 -15.30 52.18
CA GLU A 11 -26.40 -14.09 51.91
C GLU A 11 -25.10 -14.40 51.18
N ALA A 12 -24.46 -15.54 51.48
CA ALA A 12 -23.28 -16.00 50.77
C ALA A 12 -23.60 -16.41 49.32
N GLU A 13 -24.73 -17.09 49.09
CA GLU A 13 -25.23 -17.43 47.75
C GLU A 13 -25.54 -16.18 46.93
N ALA A 14 -26.23 -15.19 47.51
CA ALA A 14 -26.54 -13.94 46.83
C ALA A 14 -25.27 -13.16 46.43
N LYS A 15 -24.26 -13.12 47.31
CA LYS A 15 -22.96 -12.51 47.00
C LYS A 15 -22.20 -13.28 45.92
N ALA A 16 -22.25 -14.61 45.94
CA ALA A 16 -21.62 -15.42 44.89
C ALA A 16 -22.26 -15.16 43.52
N ASP A 17 -23.59 -15.05 43.46
CA ASP A 17 -24.33 -14.72 42.25
C ASP A 17 -24.01 -13.30 41.72
N GLU A 18 -23.88 -12.31 42.61
CA GLU A 18 -23.44 -10.96 42.22
C GLU A 18 -22.02 -10.97 41.64
N ILE A 19 -21.09 -11.69 42.26
CA ILE A 19 -19.71 -11.80 41.78
C ILE A 19 -19.67 -12.49 40.41
N LEU A 20 -20.48 -13.53 40.20
CA LEU A 20 -20.59 -14.21 38.91
C LEU A 20 -21.12 -13.27 37.83
N LYS A 21 -22.20 -12.53 38.09
CA LYS A 21 -22.75 -11.56 37.14
C LYS A 21 -21.77 -10.43 36.81
N GLU A 22 -21.05 -9.91 37.80
CA GLU A 22 -20.00 -8.93 37.56
C GLU A 22 -18.87 -9.50 36.71
N GLY A 23 -18.46 -10.74 36.98
CA GLY A 23 -17.43 -11.44 36.22
C GLY A 23 -17.83 -11.63 34.75
N GLU A 24 -19.06 -12.08 34.52
CA GLU A 24 -19.63 -12.22 33.17
C GLU A 24 -19.71 -10.89 32.43
N SER A 25 -20.17 -9.83 33.11
CA SER A 25 -20.24 -8.49 32.53
C SER A 25 -18.86 -7.94 32.16
N LYS A 26 -17.86 -8.14 33.02
CA LYS A 26 -16.48 -7.72 32.76
C LYS A 26 -15.88 -8.51 31.60
N ALA A 27 -16.12 -9.83 31.55
CA ALA A 27 -15.66 -10.68 30.46
C ALA A 27 -16.27 -10.27 29.11
N ALA A 28 -17.58 -9.97 29.09
CA ALA A 28 -18.26 -9.47 27.90
C ALA A 28 -17.67 -8.13 27.43
N SER A 29 -17.45 -7.19 28.35
CA SER A 29 -16.83 -5.89 28.03
C SER A 29 -15.42 -6.04 27.44
N ILE A 30 -14.59 -6.92 28.02
CA ILE A 30 -13.24 -7.18 27.51
C ILE A 30 -13.30 -7.78 26.10
N LEU A 31 -14.24 -8.71 25.84
CA LEU A 31 -14.41 -9.30 24.52
C LEU A 31 -14.84 -8.27 23.48
N ASP A 32 -15.76 -7.37 23.82
CA ASP A 32 -16.22 -6.35 22.88
C ASP A 32 -15.14 -5.29 22.62
N GLU A 33 -14.38 -4.88 23.63
CA GLU A 33 -13.21 -4.03 23.43
C GLU A 33 -12.14 -4.70 22.56
N ALA A 34 -11.89 -6.00 22.77
CA ALA A 34 -10.92 -6.74 21.97
C ALA A 34 -11.36 -6.84 20.50
N LYS A 35 -12.65 -7.08 20.25
CA LYS A 35 -13.22 -7.08 18.89
C LYS A 35 -13.11 -5.71 18.24
N ALA A 36 -13.45 -4.64 18.96
CA ALA A 36 -13.35 -3.27 18.45
C ALA A 36 -11.90 -2.90 18.10
N LYS A 37 -10.94 -3.24 18.98
CA LYS A 37 -9.50 -3.03 18.72
C LYS A 37 -9.03 -3.84 17.52
N ALA A 38 -9.44 -5.10 17.39
CA ALA A 38 -9.08 -5.94 16.24
C ALA A 38 -9.63 -5.37 14.92
N GLN A 39 -10.87 -4.88 14.92
CA GLN A 39 -11.47 -4.25 13.75
C GLN A 39 -10.74 -2.95 13.37
N ALA A 40 -10.46 -2.08 14.34
CA ALA A 40 -9.71 -0.86 14.12
C ALA A 40 -8.30 -1.14 13.58
N LEU A 41 -7.62 -2.17 14.10
CA LEU A 41 -6.28 -2.55 13.68
C LEU A 41 -6.28 -3.10 12.24
N LYS A 42 -7.29 -3.89 11.87
CA LYS A 42 -7.49 -4.36 10.50
C LYS A 42 -7.70 -3.19 9.54
N GLU A 43 -8.55 -2.24 9.91
CA GLU A 43 -8.88 -1.09 9.06
C GLU A 43 -7.70 -0.12 8.91
N ASN A 44 -6.99 0.17 10.00
CA ASN A 44 -5.78 0.99 9.96
C ASN A 44 -4.69 0.33 9.10
N THR A 45 -4.50 -0.99 9.23
CA THR A 45 -3.55 -1.74 8.41
C THR A 45 -3.94 -1.68 6.94
N LEU A 46 -5.22 -1.86 6.62
CA LEU A 46 -5.73 -1.77 5.25
C LEU A 46 -5.49 -0.39 4.64
N GLN A 47 -5.78 0.68 5.38
CA GLN A 47 -5.50 2.05 4.93
C GLN A 47 -4.00 2.26 4.71
N LYS A 48 -3.16 1.86 5.67
CA LYS A 48 -1.71 2.02 5.56
C LYS A 48 -1.13 1.29 4.35
N VAL A 49 -1.59 0.06 4.08
CA VAL A 49 -1.17 -0.70 2.90
C VAL A 49 -1.64 -0.02 1.61
N LYS A 50 -2.90 0.45 1.55
CA LYS A 50 -3.41 1.19 0.38
C LYS A 50 -2.59 2.45 0.11
N SER A 51 -2.35 3.28 1.12
CA SER A 51 -1.56 4.51 0.97
C SER A 51 -0.13 4.21 0.52
N LYS A 52 0.52 3.19 1.11
CA LYS A 52 1.87 2.80 0.73
C LYS A 52 1.95 2.28 -0.70
N ASN A 53 0.95 1.52 -1.14
CA ASN A 53 0.86 1.06 -2.53
C ASN A 53 0.67 2.23 -3.50
N GLN A 54 -0.20 3.19 -3.16
CA GLN A 54 -0.40 4.39 -3.98
C GLN A 54 0.87 5.23 -4.08
N GLU A 55 1.57 5.44 -2.97
CA GLU A 55 2.85 6.17 -2.95
C GLU A 55 3.91 5.45 -3.80
N THR A 56 4.00 4.13 -3.67
CA THR A 56 4.96 3.32 -4.42
C THR A 56 4.66 3.35 -5.93
N ALA A 57 3.38 3.24 -6.31
CA ALA A 57 2.96 3.33 -7.69
C ALA A 57 3.26 4.72 -8.28
N ALA A 58 2.97 5.79 -7.53
CA ALA A 58 3.26 7.16 -7.95
C ALA A 58 4.76 7.39 -8.14
N LYS A 59 5.61 6.88 -7.23
CA LYS A 59 7.07 6.95 -7.39
C LYS A 59 7.56 6.18 -8.61
N ALA A 60 7.09 4.95 -8.80
CA ALA A 60 7.46 4.14 -9.96
C ALA A 60 7.05 4.81 -11.28
N GLN A 61 5.88 5.43 -11.32
CA GLN A 61 5.43 6.20 -12.49
C GLN A 61 6.32 7.42 -12.74
N ALA A 62 6.59 8.23 -11.72
CA ALA A 62 7.43 9.42 -11.85
C ALA A 62 8.87 9.08 -12.29
N GLU A 63 9.46 8.02 -11.73
CA GLU A 63 10.77 7.51 -12.15
C GLU A 63 10.75 6.98 -13.59
N GLY A 64 9.66 6.31 -13.98
CA GLY A 64 9.45 5.83 -15.35
C GLY A 64 9.37 6.98 -16.36
N ASP A 65 8.57 7.99 -16.05
CA ASP A 65 8.39 9.17 -16.91
C ASP A 65 9.70 9.96 -17.05
N LEU A 66 10.49 10.07 -15.98
CA LEU A 66 11.80 10.71 -16.01
C LEU A 66 12.77 9.95 -16.92
N LYS A 67 12.88 8.62 -16.76
CA LYS A 67 13.74 7.78 -17.60
C LYS A 67 13.33 7.79 -19.07
N LEU A 68 12.02 7.80 -19.34
CA LEU A 68 11.50 7.91 -20.70
C LEU A 68 11.85 9.27 -21.31
N GLY A 69 11.77 10.35 -20.54
CA GLY A 69 12.22 11.68 -20.94
C GLY A 69 13.71 11.72 -21.29
N GLU A 70 14.56 11.22 -20.40
CA GLU A 70 16.01 11.14 -20.62
C GLU A 70 16.35 10.31 -21.87
N ALA A 71 15.74 9.13 -22.02
CA ALA A 71 15.94 8.28 -23.19
C ALA A 71 15.46 8.96 -24.49
N ALA A 72 14.36 9.71 -24.45
CA ALA A 72 13.87 10.45 -25.60
C ALA A 72 14.81 11.60 -26.00
N GLU A 73 15.36 12.33 -25.02
CA GLU A 73 16.37 13.37 -25.28
C GLU A 73 17.65 12.78 -25.86
N GLU A 74 18.12 11.65 -25.34
CA GLU A 74 19.30 10.96 -25.85
C GLU A 74 19.08 10.45 -27.27
N ALA A 75 17.93 9.83 -27.55
CA ALA A 75 17.57 9.41 -28.90
C ALA A 75 17.53 10.61 -29.88
N GLN A 76 17.01 11.77 -29.47
CA GLN A 76 17.03 12.97 -30.30
C GLN A 76 18.46 13.46 -30.60
N LYS A 77 19.35 13.43 -29.60
CA LYS A 77 20.77 13.77 -29.79
C LYS A 77 21.44 12.81 -30.76
N GLU A 78 21.22 11.51 -30.62
CA GLU A 78 21.76 10.49 -31.54
C GLU A 78 21.23 10.67 -32.96
N ILE A 79 19.93 10.93 -33.13
CA ILE A 79 19.35 11.22 -34.45
C ILE A 79 20.00 12.46 -35.07
N GLY A 80 20.26 13.50 -34.27
CA GLY A 80 20.97 14.70 -34.70
C GLY A 80 22.38 14.38 -35.19
N ALA A 81 23.17 13.70 -34.36
CA ALA A 81 24.54 13.30 -34.69
C ALA A 81 24.60 12.41 -35.94
N LEU A 82 23.66 11.45 -36.07
CA LEU A 82 23.54 10.63 -37.26
C LEU A 82 23.26 11.50 -38.47
N LYS A 83 22.27 12.39 -38.43
CA LYS A 83 21.93 13.28 -39.58
C LYS A 83 23.12 14.11 -40.04
N GLU A 84 23.91 14.65 -39.12
CA GLU A 84 25.13 15.40 -39.44
C GLU A 84 26.19 14.51 -40.11
N LEU A 85 26.38 13.28 -39.61
CA LEU A 85 27.33 12.32 -40.17
C LEU A 85 26.99 11.91 -41.62
N ILE A 86 25.69 11.71 -41.93
CA ILE A 86 25.26 11.30 -43.28
C ILE A 86 25.07 12.47 -44.25
N ALA A 87 24.95 13.72 -43.77
CA ALA A 87 24.79 14.90 -44.61
C ALA A 87 25.82 15.02 -45.76
N PRO A 88 27.14 14.84 -45.53
CA PRO A 88 28.12 14.85 -46.63
C PRO A 88 27.95 13.65 -47.58
N ARG A 89 27.72 12.46 -47.03
CA ARG A 89 27.55 11.22 -47.80
C ARG A 89 26.31 11.19 -48.68
N LYS A 90 25.27 11.96 -48.32
CA LYS A 90 24.06 12.09 -49.17
C LYS A 90 24.40 12.65 -50.55
N LYS A 91 25.29 13.65 -50.63
CA LYS A 91 25.69 14.25 -51.92
C LYS A 91 26.47 13.26 -52.77
N GLU A 92 27.38 12.51 -52.14
CA GLU A 92 28.15 11.45 -52.79
C GLU A 92 27.24 10.31 -53.29
N ALA A 93 26.28 9.87 -52.49
CA ALA A 93 25.33 8.84 -52.86
C ALA A 93 24.43 9.27 -54.03
N VAL A 94 23.92 10.52 -54.02
CA VAL A 94 23.14 11.05 -55.16
C VAL A 94 23.98 11.10 -56.43
N LYS A 95 25.25 11.53 -56.33
CA LYS A 95 26.17 11.57 -57.47
C LYS A 95 26.41 10.16 -58.04
N ALA A 96 26.68 9.18 -57.18
CA ALA A 96 26.89 7.79 -57.59
C ALA A 96 25.66 7.18 -58.31
N VAL A 97 24.45 7.52 -57.87
CA VAL A 97 23.21 7.07 -58.53
C VAL A 97 23.06 7.70 -59.92
N ILE A 98 23.38 8.98 -60.07
CA ILE A 98 23.36 9.67 -61.37
C ILE A 98 24.39 9.06 -62.32
N GLU A 99 25.61 8.80 -61.86
CA GLU A 99 26.67 8.15 -62.64
C GLU A 99 26.31 6.71 -63.05
N ALA A 100 25.45 6.02 -62.30
CA ALA A 100 24.97 4.68 -62.65
C ALA A 100 23.78 4.67 -63.64
N LEU A 101 23.14 5.82 -63.87
CA LEU A 101 21.97 5.98 -64.74
C LEU A 101 22.30 6.53 -66.14
N VAL A 102 23.48 7.12 -66.30
CA VAL A 102 24.01 7.68 -67.56
C VAL A 102 25.02 6.71 -68.17
#